data_AF-A0A517QAM5-F1
#
_entry.id   AF-A0A517QAM5-F1
#
_cell.length_a   1.000
_cell.length_b   1.000
_cell.length_c   1.000
_cell.angle_alpha   90.00
_cell.angle_beta   90.00
_cell.angle_gamma   90.00
#
_symmetry.space_group_name_H-M   'P 1'
#
loop_
_entity.id
_entity.type
_entity.pdbx_description
1 polymer ?
#
loop_
_entity_poly.entity_id
_entity_poly.type
_entity_poly.pdbx_seq_one_letter_code
_entity_poly.pdbx_strand_id
1 'polypeptide(L)'
;MKRCFRPDLCLLLLILFTVTGRAESADKPAFVPTSYQLYYGSDPQVLKSLREQIRPGQVIVIELRGLKPPQLAEIIKAAHQRQAKVIAYLSIGELGHLEKENFEKYLKQSPHSHPFSEIAFDRNPRFQSSHIDVSYGEWRGFLMKRIKRMYARKIDGLVE
;
A
#
# COMPACT_ATOMS: atom_id res chain seq x y z
N MET A 1 -35.58 46.63 -38.63
CA MET A 1 -35.75 46.06 -37.27
C MET A 1 -34.41 45.54 -36.80
N LYS A 2 -33.78 46.22 -35.83
CA LYS A 2 -32.47 45.86 -35.27
C LYS A 2 -32.65 44.73 -34.24
N ARG A 3 -32.01 43.58 -34.44
CA ARG A 3 -31.91 42.54 -33.40
C ARG A 3 -30.61 42.76 -32.62
N CYS A 4 -30.74 43.20 -31.37
CA CYS A 4 -29.67 43.22 -30.38
C CYS A 4 -29.26 41.79 -30.05
N PHE A 5 -28.07 41.37 -30.46
CA PHE A 5 -27.37 40.27 -29.80
C PHE A 5 -26.75 40.84 -28.51
N ARG A 6 -27.17 40.35 -27.34
CA ARG A 6 -26.62 40.73 -26.04
C ARG A 6 -25.31 39.96 -25.81
N PRO A 7 -24.14 40.63 -25.80
CA PRO A 7 -22.84 39.97 -25.59
C PRO A 7 -22.62 39.54 -24.12
N ASP A 8 -23.48 39.97 -23.19
CA ASP A 8 -23.26 39.79 -21.75
C ASP A 8 -23.46 38.34 -21.26
N LEU A 9 -24.20 37.51 -22.01
CA LEU A 9 -24.47 36.13 -21.59
C LEU A 9 -23.29 35.19 -21.87
N CYS A 10 -22.48 35.47 -22.89
CA CYS A 10 -21.30 34.67 -23.23
C CYS A 10 -20.13 34.92 -22.27
N LEU A 11 -20.02 36.12 -21.69
CA LEU A 11 -18.93 36.46 -20.77
C LEU A 11 -19.10 35.76 -19.41
N LEU A 12 -20.33 35.56 -18.94
CA LEU A 12 -20.64 34.88 -17.68
C LEU A 12 -20.39 33.36 -17.73
N LEU A 13 -20.50 32.74 -18.90
CA LEU A 13 -20.20 31.31 -19.09
C LEU A 13 -18.69 31.03 -19.17
N LEU A 14 -17.87 32.02 -19.54
CA LEU A 14 -16.41 31.88 -19.57
C LEU A 14 -15.76 31.96 -18.18
N ILE A 15 -16.39 32.63 -17.21
CA ILE A 15 -15.87 32.78 -15.84
C ILE A 15 -16.17 31.53 -14.98
N LEU A 16 -17.17 30.73 -15.33
CA LEU A 16 -17.53 29.52 -14.58
C LEU A 16 -16.66 28.30 -14.90
N PHE A 17 -15.87 28.32 -15.98
CA PHE A 17 -14.96 27.23 -16.34
C PHE A 17 -13.50 27.48 -15.93
N THR A 18 -13.17 28.64 -15.34
CA THR A 18 -11.83 28.91 -14.77
C THR A 18 -11.69 28.49 -13.32
N VAL A 19 -12.66 27.77 -12.73
CA VAL A 19 -12.38 26.93 -11.56
C VAL A 19 -11.63 25.70 -12.05
N THR A 20 -10.43 25.93 -12.57
CA THR A 20 -9.36 24.95 -12.54
C THR A 20 -9.26 24.54 -11.08
N GLY A 21 -9.68 23.31 -10.77
CA GLY A 21 -9.32 22.67 -9.52
C GLY A 21 -7.81 22.88 -9.38
N ARG A 22 -7.43 23.76 -8.46
CA ARG A 22 -6.04 24.01 -8.14
C ARG A 22 -5.52 22.66 -7.69
N ALA A 23 -4.76 22.01 -8.57
CA ALA A 23 -4.10 20.77 -8.25
C ALA A 23 -3.31 21.02 -6.97
N GLU A 24 -3.69 20.34 -5.90
CA GLU A 24 -3.17 20.52 -4.55
C GLU A 24 -1.72 20.00 -4.40
N SER A 25 -0.93 19.99 -5.49
CA SER A 25 0.24 19.13 -5.64
C SER A 25 1.39 19.78 -6.43
N ALA A 26 1.76 21.02 -6.10
CA ALA A 26 2.99 21.62 -6.63
C ALA A 26 3.98 22.13 -5.58
N ASP A 27 3.55 22.47 -4.35
CA ASP A 27 4.40 23.17 -3.38
C ASP A 27 4.83 22.35 -2.15
N LYS A 28 4.53 21.05 -2.09
CA LYS A 28 5.12 20.19 -1.04
C LYS A 28 6.49 19.70 -1.53
N PRO A 29 7.60 19.98 -0.81
CA PRO A 29 8.89 19.42 -1.16
C PRO A 29 8.77 17.90 -1.22
N ALA A 30 9.34 17.30 -2.27
CA ALA A 30 9.35 15.86 -2.44
C ALA A 30 10.03 15.22 -1.22
N PHE A 31 9.53 14.05 -0.80
CA PHE A 31 10.20 13.27 0.25
C PHE A 31 11.60 12.85 -0.22
N VAL A 32 12.63 13.17 0.55
CA VAL A 32 14.01 12.77 0.29
C VAL A 32 14.43 11.70 1.30
N PRO A 33 14.67 10.44 0.88
CA PRO A 33 15.10 9.39 1.78
C PRO A 33 16.52 9.65 2.28
N THR A 34 16.75 9.57 3.59
CA THR A 34 18.06 9.79 4.23
C THR A 34 18.66 8.52 4.82
N SER A 35 17.81 7.54 5.15
CA SER A 35 18.19 6.29 5.80
C SER A 35 17.06 5.27 5.68
N TYR A 36 17.37 4.00 5.89
CA TYR A 36 16.38 2.94 5.91
C TYR A 36 16.60 2.00 7.11
N GLN A 37 15.52 1.39 7.60
CA GLN A 37 15.55 0.39 8.65
C GLN A 37 14.55 -0.72 8.35
N LEU A 38 15.00 -1.98 8.42
CA LEU A 38 14.14 -3.16 8.27
C LEU A 38 13.79 -3.71 9.64
N TYR A 39 12.53 -4.06 9.82
CA TYR A 39 12.09 -4.81 10.98
C TYR A 39 10.94 -5.75 10.63
N TYR A 40 11.22 -7.05 10.67
CA TYR A 40 10.24 -8.11 10.37
C TYR A 40 9.70 -8.83 11.60
N GLY A 41 9.98 -8.30 12.80
CA GLY A 41 9.52 -8.86 14.06
C GLY A 41 8.24 -8.20 14.59
N SER A 42 7.79 -8.67 15.75
CA SER A 42 6.62 -8.14 16.46
C SER A 42 6.88 -7.85 17.95
N ASP A 43 8.14 -7.87 18.38
CA ASP A 43 8.57 -7.55 19.74
C ASP A 43 8.14 -6.12 20.13
N PRO A 44 7.33 -5.94 21.20
CA PRO A 44 6.86 -4.62 21.64
C PRO A 44 7.97 -3.65 22.05
N GLN A 45 9.07 -4.12 22.64
CA GLN A 45 10.18 -3.27 23.04
C GLN A 45 10.92 -2.75 21.82
N VAL A 46 11.18 -3.61 20.84
CA VAL A 46 11.81 -3.19 19.58
C VAL A 46 10.92 -2.21 18.83
N LEU A 47 9.60 -2.46 18.79
CA LEU A 47 8.64 -1.53 18.19
C LEU A 47 8.62 -0.16 18.88
N LYS A 48 8.72 -0.15 20.21
CA LYS A 48 8.84 1.09 20.99
C LYS A 48 10.13 1.84 20.63
N SER A 49 11.28 1.15 20.65
CA SER A 49 12.57 1.75 20.30
C SER A 49 12.58 2.28 18.86
N LEU A 50 12.05 1.52 17.92
CA LEU A 50 11.90 1.92 16.52
C LEU A 50 11.11 3.24 16.42
N ARG A 51 9.99 3.35 17.15
CA ARG A 51 9.17 4.56 17.18
C ARG A 51 9.88 5.76 17.80
N GLU A 52 10.69 5.55 18.83
CA GLU A 52 11.41 6.60 19.54
C GLU A 52 12.61 7.14 18.72
N GLN A 53 13.21 6.30 17.90
CA GLN A 53 14.42 6.60 17.14
C GLN A 53 14.16 7.06 15.70
N ILE A 54 12.90 7.22 15.29
CA ILE A 54 12.54 7.68 13.94
C ILE A 54 13.18 9.05 13.64
N ARG A 55 13.82 9.17 12.48
CA ARG A 55 14.45 10.41 12.00
C ARG A 55 13.76 10.97 10.74
N PRO A 56 13.83 12.29 10.48
CA PRO A 56 13.36 12.87 9.23
C PRO A 56 14.00 12.23 8.00
N GLY A 57 13.19 11.94 6.98
CA GLY A 57 13.64 11.27 5.76
C GLY A 57 13.87 9.77 5.91
N GLN A 58 13.65 9.16 7.08
CA GLN A 58 13.84 7.73 7.26
C GLN A 58 12.75 6.92 6.53
N VAL A 59 13.13 5.81 5.90
CA VAL A 59 12.23 4.79 5.36
C VAL A 59 12.23 3.57 6.27
N ILE A 60 11.08 3.24 6.83
CA ILE A 60 10.90 2.12 7.74
C ILE A 60 10.21 1.00 6.96
N VAL A 61 10.89 -0.13 6.82
CA VAL A 61 10.37 -1.32 6.15
C VAL A 61 9.86 -2.29 7.21
N ILE A 62 8.58 -2.63 7.15
CA ILE A 62 7.96 -3.53 8.13
C ILE A 62 7.29 -4.73 7.47
N GLU A 63 7.40 -5.88 8.13
CA GLU A 63 6.49 -6.99 7.89
C GLU A 63 5.22 -6.76 8.72
N LEU A 64 4.06 -6.83 8.08
CA LEU A 64 2.78 -6.59 8.76
C LEU A 64 2.27 -7.83 9.50
N ARG A 65 2.74 -9.02 9.12
CA ARG A 65 2.44 -10.26 9.84
C ARG A 65 2.93 -10.16 11.28
N GLY A 66 2.07 -10.55 12.21
CA GLY A 66 2.36 -10.49 13.65
C GLY A 66 2.17 -9.12 14.29
N LEU A 67 1.99 -8.04 13.52
CA LEU A 67 1.66 -6.72 14.08
C LEU A 67 0.14 -6.57 14.30
N LYS A 68 -0.24 -6.20 15.52
CA LYS A 68 -1.62 -5.83 15.83
C LYS A 68 -1.96 -4.48 15.20
N PRO A 69 -3.21 -4.23 14.79
CA PRO A 69 -3.62 -2.95 14.18
C PRO A 69 -3.22 -1.70 14.99
N PRO A 70 -3.34 -1.67 16.34
CA PRO A 70 -2.89 -0.52 17.13
C PRO A 70 -1.39 -0.28 17.04
N GLN A 71 -0.57 -1.33 17.08
CA GLN A 71 0.90 -1.21 16.98
C GLN A 71 1.30 -0.60 15.64
N LEU A 72 0.69 -1.09 14.55
CA LEU A 72 0.92 -0.55 13.21
C LEU A 72 0.53 0.93 13.10
N ALA A 73 -0.65 1.29 13.62
CA ALA A 73 -1.13 2.67 13.58
C ALA A 73 -0.20 3.62 14.35
N GLU A 74 0.35 3.19 15.49
CA GLU A 74 1.29 3.98 16.28
C GLU A 74 2.62 4.23 15.54
N ILE A 75 3.15 3.24 14.84
CA ILE A 75 4.38 3.38 14.04
C ILE A 75 4.15 4.35 12.88
N ILE A 76 3.07 4.17 12.12
CA ILE A 76 2.72 5.01 10.98
C ILE A 76 2.53 6.46 11.42
N LYS A 77 1.76 6.67 12.50
CA LYS A 77 1.54 8.00 13.06
C LYS A 77 2.86 8.67 13.44
N ALA A 78 3.74 7.97 14.14
CA ALA A 78 5.02 8.51 14.57
C ALA A 78 5.98 8.77 13.40
N ALA A 79 5.95 7.93 12.36
CA ALA A 79 6.72 8.14 11.14
C ALA A 79 6.27 9.42 10.44
N HIS A 80 4.97 9.57 10.19
CA HIS A 80 4.43 10.75 9.52
C HIS A 80 4.67 12.03 10.30
N GLN A 81 4.54 12.00 11.64
CA GLN A 81 4.85 13.15 12.51
C GLN A 81 6.32 13.59 12.40
N ARG A 82 7.24 12.67 12.14
CA ARG A 82 8.68 12.95 11.99
C ARG A 82 9.13 13.04 10.54
N GLN A 83 8.22 13.20 9.59
CA GLN A 83 8.54 13.29 8.16
C GLN A 83 9.32 12.05 7.65
N ALA A 84 9.02 10.88 8.20
CA ALA A 84 9.49 9.58 7.75
C ALA A 84 8.37 8.84 6.99
N LYS A 85 8.75 7.74 6.33
CA LYS A 85 7.85 6.91 5.52
C LYS A 85 7.85 5.47 6.02
N VAL A 86 6.70 4.82 5.97
CA VAL A 86 6.56 3.40 6.29
C VAL A 86 6.18 2.64 5.03
N ILE A 87 7.01 1.68 4.64
CA ILE A 87 6.72 0.76 3.54
C ILE A 87 6.54 -0.65 4.07
N ALA A 88 5.64 -1.42 3.47
CA ALA A 88 5.35 -2.78 3.90
C ALA A 88 6.06 -3.79 2.98
N TYR A 89 6.67 -4.81 3.59
CA TYR A 89 7.10 -5.99 2.88
C TYR A 89 5.87 -6.78 2.37
N LEU A 90 5.93 -7.22 1.12
CA LEU A 90 4.93 -8.06 0.49
C LEU A 90 5.62 -9.02 -0.48
N SER A 91 5.71 -10.29 -0.09
CA SER A 91 6.12 -11.37 -1.00
C SER A 91 5.10 -11.54 -2.12
N ILE A 92 5.54 -11.47 -3.38
CA ILE A 92 4.69 -11.62 -4.58
C ILE A 92 4.92 -13.00 -5.22
N GLY A 93 6.16 -13.50 -5.23
CA GLY A 93 6.50 -14.81 -5.80
C GLY A 93 6.35 -16.01 -4.86
N GLU A 94 6.23 -15.78 -3.56
CA GLU A 94 6.21 -16.86 -2.56
C GLU A 94 5.14 -16.69 -1.49
N LEU A 95 4.62 -17.83 -1.02
CA LEU A 95 3.64 -17.91 0.06
C LEU A 95 4.20 -18.69 1.23
N GLY A 96 4.36 -18.03 2.38
CA GLY A 96 4.55 -18.73 3.65
C GLY A 96 3.26 -19.45 4.09
N HIS A 97 3.34 -20.23 5.17
CA HIS A 97 2.22 -21.04 5.65
C HIS A 97 0.92 -20.25 5.88
N LEU A 98 0.98 -19.13 6.62
CA LEU A 98 -0.19 -18.28 6.88
C LEU A 98 -0.75 -17.63 5.61
N GLU A 99 0.14 -17.17 4.72
CA GLU A 99 -0.24 -16.62 3.42
C GLU A 99 -0.97 -17.66 2.56
N LYS A 100 -0.44 -18.89 2.51
CA LYS A 100 -1.06 -20.01 1.79
C LYS A 100 -2.46 -20.28 2.31
N GLU A 101 -2.65 -20.40 3.63
CA GLU A 101 -3.98 -20.64 4.20
C GLU A 101 -4.98 -19.54 3.86
N ASN A 102 -4.53 -18.27 3.89
CA ASN A 102 -5.37 -17.14 3.54
C ASN A 102 -5.73 -17.12 2.06
N PHE A 103 -4.80 -17.51 1.20
CA PHE A 103 -5.05 -17.61 -0.23
C PHE A 103 -5.98 -18.80 -0.57
N GLU A 104 -5.81 -19.96 0.06
CA GLU A 104 -6.72 -21.10 -0.07
C GLU A 104 -8.16 -20.75 0.36
N LYS A 105 -8.32 -19.98 1.44
CA LYS A 105 -9.64 -19.45 1.86
C LYS A 105 -10.23 -18.50 0.82
N TYR A 106 -9.39 -17.67 0.20
CA TYR A 106 -9.81 -16.77 -0.88
C TYR A 106 -10.26 -17.56 -2.12
N LEU A 107 -9.52 -18.59 -2.52
CA LEU A 107 -9.84 -19.42 -3.69
C LEU A 107 -11.22 -20.07 -3.55
N LYS A 108 -11.56 -20.60 -2.36
CA LYS A 108 -12.90 -21.17 -2.08
C LYS A 108 -14.07 -20.22 -2.32
N GLN A 109 -13.82 -18.91 -2.33
CA GLN A 109 -14.82 -17.87 -2.54
C GLN A 109 -14.81 -17.32 -3.98
N SER A 110 -13.89 -17.78 -4.82
CA SER A 110 -13.69 -17.25 -6.17
C SER A 110 -14.26 -18.20 -7.24
N PRO A 111 -15.10 -17.68 -8.17
CA PRO A 111 -15.89 -18.50 -9.10
C PRO A 111 -15.08 -19.23 -10.16
N HIS A 112 -13.82 -18.84 -10.40
CA HIS A 112 -12.93 -19.43 -11.41
C HIS A 112 -11.61 -19.93 -10.81
N SER A 113 -11.67 -20.36 -9.54
CA SER A 113 -10.49 -20.82 -8.83
C SER A 113 -10.08 -22.24 -9.23
N HIS A 114 -8.77 -22.43 -9.35
CA HIS A 114 -8.14 -23.74 -9.34
C HIS A 114 -7.71 -24.09 -7.90
N PRO A 115 -7.62 -25.38 -7.55
CA PRO A 115 -6.97 -25.81 -6.32
C PRO A 115 -5.54 -25.25 -6.22
N PHE A 116 -5.10 -24.94 -5.00
CA PHE A 116 -3.74 -24.43 -4.75
C PHE A 116 -2.63 -25.32 -5.34
N SER A 117 -2.82 -26.63 -5.32
CA SER A 117 -1.88 -27.62 -5.88
C SER A 117 -1.66 -27.50 -7.38
N GLU A 118 -2.57 -26.87 -8.12
CA GLU A 118 -2.44 -26.64 -9.57
C GLU A 118 -1.72 -25.32 -9.90
N ILE A 119 -1.50 -24.47 -8.89
CA ILE A 119 -0.96 -23.11 -9.05
C ILE A 119 0.45 -23.00 -8.41
N ALA A 120 0.75 -23.87 -7.44
CA ALA A 120 2.05 -23.92 -6.78
C ALA A 120 3.04 -24.80 -7.54
N PHE A 121 4.28 -24.33 -7.71
CA PHE A 121 5.32 -25.06 -8.44
C PHE A 121 6.13 -25.99 -7.54
N ASP A 122 6.84 -25.39 -6.58
CA ASP A 122 7.79 -26.05 -5.73
C ASP A 122 7.82 -25.43 -4.33
N ARG A 123 8.33 -26.20 -3.38
CA ARG A 123 8.47 -25.79 -2.00
C ARG A 123 9.88 -25.28 -1.76
N ASN A 124 10.00 -24.11 -1.17
CA ASN A 124 11.27 -23.57 -0.69
C ASN A 124 11.50 -24.02 0.76
N PRO A 125 12.38 -25.00 1.02
CA PRO A 125 12.56 -25.55 2.36
C PRO A 125 13.21 -24.56 3.33
N ARG A 126 13.99 -23.60 2.82
CA ARG A 126 14.70 -22.60 3.64
C ARG A 126 13.73 -21.68 4.36
N PHE A 127 12.66 -21.26 3.67
CA PHE A 127 11.67 -20.33 4.20
C PHE A 127 10.33 -21.00 4.54
N GLN A 128 10.24 -22.32 4.33
CA GLN A 128 9.01 -23.10 4.48
C GLN A 128 7.83 -22.50 3.71
N SER A 129 8.12 -21.98 2.52
CA SER A 129 7.19 -21.32 1.62
C SER A 129 6.95 -22.16 0.35
N SER A 130 5.98 -21.76 -0.45
CA SER A 130 5.71 -22.32 -1.78
C SER A 130 5.79 -21.22 -2.83
N HIS A 131 6.47 -21.50 -3.94
CA HIS A 131 6.45 -20.64 -5.12
C HIS A 131 5.08 -20.72 -5.79
N ILE A 132 4.61 -19.59 -6.30
CA ILE A 132 3.29 -19.48 -6.93
C ILE A 132 3.40 -18.92 -8.35
N ASP A 133 2.52 -19.38 -9.24
CA ASP A 133 2.32 -18.74 -10.54
C ASP A 133 1.81 -17.30 -10.37
N VAL A 134 2.72 -16.33 -10.55
CA VAL A 134 2.39 -14.91 -10.46
C VAL A 134 1.51 -14.42 -11.60
N SER A 135 1.40 -15.17 -12.68
CA SER A 135 0.53 -14.85 -13.82
C SER A 135 -0.94 -15.22 -13.56
N TYR A 136 -1.22 -16.02 -12.52
CA TYR A 136 -2.55 -16.49 -12.20
C TYR A 136 -3.47 -15.34 -11.74
N GLY A 137 -4.62 -15.18 -12.41
CA GLY A 137 -5.51 -14.04 -12.22
C GLY A 137 -6.04 -13.88 -10.78
N GLU A 138 -6.36 -14.99 -10.12
CA GLU A 138 -6.84 -14.97 -8.74
C GLU A 138 -5.74 -14.61 -7.74
N TRP A 139 -4.48 -14.96 -8.03
CA TRP A 139 -3.35 -14.51 -7.22
C TRP A 139 -3.21 -12.99 -7.26
N ARG A 140 -3.25 -12.41 -8.47
CA ARG A 140 -3.28 -10.95 -8.65
C ARG A 140 -4.47 -10.33 -7.91
N GLY A 141 -5.66 -10.90 -8.03
CA GLY A 141 -6.86 -10.43 -7.33
C GLY A 141 -6.70 -10.41 -5.81
N PHE A 142 -6.17 -11.50 -5.25
CA PHE A 142 -5.86 -11.62 -3.82
C PHE A 142 -4.84 -10.58 -3.36
N LEU A 143 -3.72 -10.44 -4.07
CA LEU A 143 -2.70 -9.44 -3.79
C LEU A 143 -3.28 -8.03 -3.83
N MET A 144 -4.10 -7.71 -4.84
CA MET A 144 -4.68 -6.37 -4.95
C MET A 144 -5.63 -6.04 -3.79
N LYS A 145 -6.40 -7.01 -3.29
CA LYS A 145 -7.21 -6.81 -2.06
C LYS A 145 -6.33 -6.54 -0.84
N ARG A 146 -5.16 -7.19 -0.74
CA ARG A 146 -4.20 -6.96 0.36
C ARG A 146 -3.54 -5.58 0.24
N ILE A 147 -3.06 -5.21 -0.94
CA ILE A 147 -2.45 -3.92 -1.25
C ILE A 147 -3.41 -2.76 -0.92
N LYS A 148 -4.68 -2.85 -1.35
CA LYS A 148 -5.70 -1.85 -1.02
C LYS A 148 -5.86 -1.67 0.50
N ARG A 149 -5.87 -2.77 1.27
CA ARG A 149 -5.95 -2.71 2.74
C ARG A 149 -4.70 -2.07 3.37
N MET A 150 -3.52 -2.29 2.81
CA MET A 150 -2.27 -1.66 3.28
C MET A 150 -2.30 -0.15 3.08
N TYR A 151 -2.63 0.31 1.88
CA TYR A 151 -2.77 1.76 1.60
C TYR A 151 -3.90 2.41 2.40
N ALA A 152 -5.03 1.71 2.63
CA ALA A 152 -6.10 2.20 3.50
C ALA A 152 -5.61 2.46 4.95
N ARG A 153 -4.57 1.74 5.39
CA ARG A 153 -3.91 1.93 6.70
C ARG A 153 -2.82 3.01 6.68
N LYS A 154 -2.68 3.75 5.57
CA LYS A 154 -1.67 4.82 5.39
C LYS A 154 -0.22 4.31 5.33
N ILE A 155 -0.01 3.07 4.87
CA ILE A 155 1.31 2.63 4.38
C ILE A 155 1.68 3.48 3.16
N ASP A 156 2.93 3.94 3.09
CA ASP A 156 3.41 4.86 2.05
C ASP A 156 3.87 4.14 0.78
N GLY A 157 4.25 2.85 0.88
CA GLY A 157 4.77 2.07 -0.24
C GLY A 157 4.93 0.60 0.08
N LEU A 158 5.39 -0.17 -0.90
CA LEU A 158 5.59 -1.61 -0.78
C LEU A 158 6.99 -1.99 -1.25
N VAL A 159 7.53 -3.08 -0.71
CA VAL A 159 8.76 -3.71 -1.17
C VAL A 159 8.57 -5.23 -1.19
N GLU A 160 9.22 -5.91 -2.13
CA GLU A 160 9.30 -7.37 -2.22
C GLU A 160 10.64 -7.87 -1.68
#